data_AF-A0A316EE31-F1
#
_entry.id   AF-A0A316EE31-F1
#
_cell.length_a   1.000
_cell.length_b   1.000
_cell.length_c   1.000
_cell.angle_alpha   90.00
_cell.angle_beta   90.00
_cell.angle_gamma   90.00
#
_symmetry.space_group_name_H-M   'P 1'
#
loop_
_entity.id
_entity.type
_entity.pdbx_description
1 polymer ?
#
loop_
_entity_poly.entity_id
_entity_poly.type
_entity_poly.pdbx_seq_one_letter_code
_entity_poly.pdbx_strand_id
1 'polypeptide(L)'
;MKKIISIIVFFLIQNCAFAQSEKVKVDIALTVNEMRKMKNLQISPISNWDRKPFASWGHFCNLRDNATNKQLLKLLNDTSAVVKGYSFLILCQRKNRNIYKIVEQHLTDNQEISWLNTDYGRIQRIGDFFINEAIYRKLISEKQKEKLQQKILSNTDILLYYNNIVFNEVEKNEQNYLKIRRFATEKNSYSAVVALSKYQKQEDKILIEKLLANEESEDFGFRCVIYFPDSTFIPYLNALYEKVIDKNRKAGFGPHKLRIAYKAVASYKNQFSVNYFNNILQNCPSERYAQQCKFIWFGIRIFPCPIFKELDSKVEDIAKKETLPLENEHALKVD
;
A
#
# COMPACT_ATOMS: atom_id res chain seq x y z
N MET A 1 7.45 -75.54 -4.36
CA MET A 1 7.84 -74.23 -4.96
C MET A 1 6.67 -73.41 -5.50
N LYS A 2 5.76 -73.93 -6.34
CA LYS A 2 4.62 -73.14 -6.88
C LYS A 2 3.70 -72.50 -5.82
N LYS A 3 3.42 -73.19 -4.69
CA LYS A 3 2.60 -72.63 -3.60
C LYS A 3 3.27 -71.51 -2.79
N ILE A 4 4.61 -71.50 -2.71
CA ILE A 4 5.36 -70.46 -1.99
C ILE A 4 5.42 -69.17 -2.82
N ILE A 5 5.55 -69.30 -4.14
CA ILE A 5 5.55 -68.16 -5.07
C ILE A 5 4.17 -67.45 -5.06
N SER A 6 3.05 -68.18 -4.99
CA SER A 6 1.71 -67.56 -4.89
C SER A 6 1.48 -66.77 -3.60
N ILE A 7 2.05 -67.22 -2.47
CA ILE A 7 1.89 -66.51 -1.18
C ILE A 7 2.71 -65.21 -1.17
N ILE A 8 3.90 -65.21 -1.76
CA ILE A 8 4.76 -64.03 -1.86
C ILE A 8 4.16 -62.98 -2.79
N VAL A 9 3.55 -63.39 -3.91
CA VAL A 9 2.85 -62.46 -4.83
C VAL A 9 1.60 -61.86 -4.18
N PHE A 10 0.84 -62.63 -3.39
CA PHE A 10 -0.32 -62.12 -2.67
C PHE A 10 0.05 -61.07 -1.60
N PHE A 11 1.15 -61.29 -0.87
CA PHE A 11 1.66 -60.32 0.11
C PHE A 11 2.25 -59.05 -0.54
N LEU A 12 2.84 -59.15 -1.72
CA LEU A 12 3.33 -57.98 -2.46
C LEU A 12 2.19 -57.12 -3.01
N ILE A 13 1.09 -57.74 -3.48
CA ILE A 13 -0.09 -56.98 -3.95
C ILE A 13 -0.82 -56.32 -2.79
N GLN A 14 -0.95 -56.97 -1.63
CA GLN A 14 -1.57 -56.35 -0.44
C GLN A 14 -0.71 -55.23 0.16
N ASN A 15 0.62 -55.34 0.13
CA ASN A 15 1.49 -54.24 0.57
C ASN A 15 1.50 -53.06 -0.43
N CYS A 16 1.35 -53.29 -1.73
CA CYS A 16 1.15 -52.20 -2.70
C CYS A 16 -0.22 -51.52 -2.54
N ALA A 17 -1.27 -52.25 -2.17
CA ALA A 17 -2.59 -51.69 -1.89
C ALA A 17 -2.64 -50.89 -0.57
N PHE A 18 -1.89 -51.31 0.46
CA PHE A 18 -1.76 -50.56 1.73
C PHE A 18 -0.74 -49.41 1.66
N ALA A 19 0.23 -49.45 0.74
CA ALA A 19 1.16 -48.35 0.49
C ALA A 19 0.55 -47.21 -0.36
N GLN A 20 -0.60 -47.43 -0.98
CA GLN A 20 -1.54 -46.34 -1.27
C GLN A 20 -2.27 -45.99 0.03
N SER A 21 -1.51 -45.45 0.99
CA SER A 21 -2.06 -44.78 2.17
C SER A 21 -3.19 -43.89 1.70
N GLU A 22 -4.42 -44.17 2.14
CA GLU A 22 -5.52 -43.22 2.03
C GLU A 22 -4.97 -41.87 2.52
N LYS A 23 -4.81 -40.91 1.61
CA LYS A 23 -4.78 -39.52 2.02
C LYS A 23 -6.11 -39.30 2.73
N VAL A 24 -6.09 -39.37 4.06
CA VAL A 24 -7.28 -39.11 4.89
C VAL A 24 -7.80 -37.77 4.42
N LYS A 25 -8.92 -37.83 3.69
CA LYS A 25 -9.52 -36.65 3.07
C LYS A 25 -10.18 -35.89 4.20
N VAL A 26 -9.41 -35.05 4.88
CA VAL A 26 -9.90 -34.25 6.00
C VAL A 26 -11.06 -33.42 5.47
N ASP A 27 -12.21 -33.54 6.15
CA ASP A 27 -13.43 -32.87 5.76
C ASP A 27 -13.18 -31.37 5.60
N ILE A 28 -13.54 -30.86 4.42
CA ILE A 28 -13.43 -29.44 4.09
C ILE A 28 -14.26 -28.61 5.06
N ALA A 29 -15.41 -29.11 5.53
CA ALA A 29 -16.24 -28.41 6.49
C ALA A 29 -15.52 -28.21 7.83
N LEU A 30 -14.85 -29.25 8.35
CA LEU A 30 -14.02 -29.15 9.55
C LEU A 30 -12.86 -28.17 9.35
N THR A 31 -12.20 -28.24 8.20
CA THR A 31 -11.09 -27.33 7.87
C THR A 31 -11.55 -25.87 7.84
N VAL A 32 -12.68 -25.58 7.20
CA VAL A 32 -13.26 -24.24 7.14
C VAL A 32 -13.67 -23.76 8.54
N ASN A 33 -14.24 -24.62 9.38
CA ASN A 33 -14.58 -24.27 10.76
C ASN A 33 -13.37 -23.87 11.59
N GLU A 34 -12.23 -24.55 11.44
CA GLU A 34 -10.99 -24.16 12.11
C GLU A 34 -10.42 -22.85 11.53
N MET A 35 -10.48 -22.65 10.21
CA MET A 35 -10.08 -21.37 9.59
C MET A 35 -10.90 -20.18 10.08
N ARG A 36 -12.20 -20.36 10.37
CA ARG A 36 -13.06 -19.28 10.90
C ARG A 36 -12.60 -18.76 12.25
N LYS A 37 -11.89 -19.57 13.04
CA LYS A 37 -11.32 -19.19 14.35
C LYS A 37 -9.98 -18.45 14.23
N MET A 38 -9.37 -18.45 13.04
CA MET A 38 -8.08 -17.81 12.82
C MET A 38 -8.22 -16.29 12.73
N LYS A 39 -7.21 -15.59 13.27
CA LYS A 39 -7.11 -14.13 13.18
C LYS A 39 -6.36 -13.65 11.95
N ASN A 40 -5.44 -14.47 11.44
CA ASN A 40 -4.51 -14.07 10.38
C ASN A 40 -4.59 -15.04 9.20
N LEU A 41 -4.46 -14.49 7.99
CA LEU A 41 -4.18 -15.25 6.79
C LEU A 41 -2.67 -15.36 6.61
N GLN A 42 -2.15 -16.57 6.74
CA GLN A 42 -0.72 -16.87 6.65
C GLN A 42 -0.44 -17.66 5.37
N ILE A 43 0.45 -17.16 4.53
CA ILE A 43 0.76 -17.78 3.23
C ILE A 43 2.14 -18.45 3.15
N SER A 44 2.93 -18.37 4.23
CA SER A 44 4.23 -19.04 4.32
C SER A 44 4.08 -20.38 5.04
N PRO A 45 4.80 -21.44 4.59
CA PRO A 45 4.81 -22.70 5.31
C PRO A 45 5.55 -22.62 6.64
N ILE A 46 6.48 -21.68 6.84
CA ILE A 46 7.41 -21.64 7.98
C ILE A 46 7.56 -20.19 8.49
N SER A 47 7.68 -19.97 9.80
CA SER A 47 8.12 -18.67 10.36
C SER A 47 9.64 -18.57 10.36
N ASN A 48 10.21 -17.38 10.11
CA ASN A 48 11.67 -17.26 10.09
C ASN A 48 12.27 -17.30 11.50
N TRP A 49 11.50 -17.00 12.54
CA TRP A 49 11.97 -16.98 13.92
C TRP A 49 12.07 -18.38 14.55
N ASP A 50 11.02 -19.18 14.42
CA ASP A 50 10.93 -20.48 15.09
C ASP A 50 11.19 -21.68 14.17
N ARG A 51 11.28 -21.45 12.85
CA ARG A 51 11.40 -22.47 11.81
C ARG A 51 10.34 -23.56 11.89
N LYS A 52 9.20 -23.30 12.53
CA LYS A 52 8.10 -24.26 12.67
C LYS A 52 7.02 -24.00 11.63
N PRO A 53 6.31 -25.05 11.18
CA PRO A 53 5.17 -24.86 10.30
C PRO A 53 4.03 -24.13 11.00
N PHE A 54 3.45 -23.14 10.34
CA PHE A 54 2.23 -22.54 10.86
C PHE A 54 1.08 -23.54 10.77
N ALA A 55 0.27 -23.67 11.83
CA ALA A 55 -0.90 -24.54 11.83
C ALA A 55 -1.88 -24.21 10.68
N SER A 56 -1.98 -22.92 10.34
CA SER A 56 -2.75 -22.41 9.20
C SER A 56 -2.32 -22.96 7.83
N TRP A 57 -1.03 -23.32 7.67
CA TRP A 57 -0.52 -23.87 6.43
C TRP A 57 -1.10 -25.25 6.11
N GLY A 58 -1.30 -26.09 7.12
CA GLY A 58 -1.96 -27.39 6.97
C GLY A 58 -3.40 -27.24 6.50
N HIS A 59 -4.14 -26.30 7.10
CA HIS A 59 -5.51 -26.00 6.70
C HIS A 59 -5.57 -25.45 5.26
N PHE A 60 -4.66 -24.54 4.91
CA PHE A 60 -4.55 -24.02 3.55
C PHE A 60 -4.27 -25.13 2.54
N CYS A 61 -3.29 -25.99 2.80
CA CYS A 61 -2.97 -27.13 1.94
C CYS A 61 -4.18 -28.06 1.79
N ASN A 62 -4.88 -28.38 2.88
CA ASN A 62 -6.05 -29.23 2.83
C ASN A 62 -7.17 -28.61 1.97
N LEU A 63 -7.46 -27.33 2.17
CA LEU A 63 -8.45 -26.62 1.36
C LEU A 63 -8.03 -26.56 -0.12
N ARG A 64 -6.76 -26.26 -0.40
CA ARG A 64 -6.18 -26.17 -1.75
C ARG A 64 -6.23 -27.50 -2.49
N ASP A 65 -5.98 -28.62 -1.81
CA ASP A 65 -5.84 -29.91 -2.46
C ASP A 65 -7.19 -30.63 -2.58
N ASN A 66 -8.14 -30.38 -1.66
CA ASN A 66 -9.39 -31.13 -1.59
C ASN A 66 -10.65 -30.36 -2.04
N ALA A 67 -10.68 -29.02 -1.95
CA ALA A 67 -11.88 -28.27 -2.32
C ALA A 67 -12.02 -28.10 -3.84
N THR A 68 -13.24 -28.25 -4.35
CA THR A 68 -13.58 -27.95 -5.75
C THR A 68 -13.70 -26.44 -5.97
N ASN A 69 -13.57 -25.98 -7.22
CA ASN A 69 -13.80 -24.56 -7.55
C ASN A 69 -15.21 -24.10 -7.15
N LYS A 70 -16.23 -24.96 -7.27
CA LYS A 70 -17.60 -24.63 -6.83
C LYS A 70 -17.68 -24.37 -5.32
N GLN A 71 -16.99 -25.18 -4.52
CA GLN A 71 -16.92 -24.97 -3.06
C GLN A 71 -16.17 -23.68 -2.73
N LEU A 72 -15.00 -23.46 -3.35
CA LEU A 72 -14.21 -22.24 -3.14
C LEU A 72 -14.99 -20.98 -3.48
N LEU A 73 -15.75 -20.98 -4.59
CA LEU A 73 -16.62 -19.87 -4.96
C LEU A 73 -17.72 -19.60 -3.91
N LYS A 74 -18.28 -20.65 -3.29
CA LYS A 74 -19.25 -20.49 -2.19
C LYS A 74 -18.59 -19.87 -0.96
N LEU A 75 -17.36 -20.25 -0.66
CA LEU A 75 -16.59 -19.78 0.51
C LEU A 75 -16.14 -18.31 0.38
N LEU A 76 -16.21 -17.70 -0.81
CA LEU A 76 -15.99 -16.26 -0.96
C LEU A 76 -17.05 -15.41 -0.23
N ASN A 77 -18.22 -15.98 0.04
CA ASN A 77 -19.29 -15.32 0.81
C ASN A 77 -19.29 -15.73 2.30
N ASP A 78 -18.23 -16.36 2.79
CA ASP A 78 -18.12 -16.71 4.22
C ASP A 78 -18.04 -15.46 5.10
N THR A 79 -18.37 -15.54 6.38
CA THR A 79 -18.23 -14.38 7.30
C THR A 79 -16.79 -14.16 7.74
N SER A 80 -15.90 -15.15 7.59
CA SER A 80 -14.49 -15.05 7.93
C SER A 80 -13.65 -14.52 6.77
N ALA A 81 -12.99 -13.38 6.97
CA ALA A 81 -12.00 -12.83 6.04
C ALA A 81 -10.88 -13.84 5.68
N VAL A 82 -10.44 -14.65 6.65
CA VAL A 82 -9.41 -15.68 6.41
C VAL A 82 -9.90 -16.74 5.43
N VAL A 83 -11.15 -17.20 5.59
CA VAL A 83 -11.76 -18.18 4.67
C VAL A 83 -11.91 -17.60 3.28
N LYS A 84 -12.42 -16.36 3.15
CA LYS A 84 -12.51 -15.65 1.86
C LYS A 84 -11.15 -15.54 1.19
N GLY A 85 -10.15 -15.06 1.95
CA GLY A 85 -8.81 -14.82 1.45
C GLY A 85 -8.12 -16.10 0.96
N TYR A 86 -8.18 -17.19 1.73
CA TYR A 86 -7.61 -18.47 1.28
C TYR A 86 -8.35 -19.02 0.07
N SER A 87 -9.69 -18.92 0.06
CA SER A 87 -10.48 -19.39 -1.08
C SER A 87 -10.13 -18.64 -2.36
N PHE A 88 -9.97 -17.32 -2.27
CA PHE A 88 -9.55 -16.49 -3.40
C PHE A 88 -8.12 -16.81 -3.86
N LEU A 89 -7.17 -16.95 -2.94
CA LEU A 89 -5.79 -17.34 -3.26
C LEU A 89 -5.73 -18.66 -4.03
N ILE A 90 -6.50 -19.67 -3.60
CA ILE A 90 -6.55 -20.97 -4.27
C ILE A 90 -7.16 -20.83 -5.67
N LEU A 91 -8.23 -20.04 -5.82
CA LEU A 91 -8.83 -19.75 -7.13
C LEU A 91 -7.83 -19.04 -8.07
N CYS A 92 -7.04 -18.12 -7.54
CA CYS A 92 -5.96 -17.45 -8.26
C CYS A 92 -4.86 -18.43 -8.69
N GLN A 93 -4.40 -19.31 -7.78
CA GLN A 93 -3.40 -20.35 -8.08
C GLN A 93 -3.89 -21.30 -9.18
N ARG A 94 -5.19 -21.62 -9.17
CA ARG A 94 -5.85 -22.45 -10.19
C ARG A 94 -6.19 -21.69 -11.47
N LYS A 95 -5.81 -20.40 -11.59
CA LYS A 95 -6.09 -19.54 -12.74
C LYS A 95 -7.56 -19.59 -13.16
N ASN A 96 -8.46 -19.51 -12.19
CA ASN A 96 -9.90 -19.55 -12.46
C ASN A 96 -10.28 -18.45 -13.47
N ARG A 97 -11.15 -18.76 -14.44
CA ARG A 97 -11.52 -17.79 -15.50
C ARG A 97 -12.36 -16.62 -14.98
N ASN A 98 -12.94 -16.74 -13.78
CA ASN A 98 -13.84 -15.75 -13.21
C ASN A 98 -13.16 -14.76 -12.24
N ILE A 99 -11.82 -14.73 -12.16
CA ILE A 99 -11.10 -13.85 -11.19
C ILE A 99 -11.54 -12.40 -11.29
N TYR A 100 -11.62 -11.84 -12.52
CA TYR A 100 -12.10 -10.47 -12.71
C TYR A 100 -13.50 -10.23 -12.10
N LYS A 101 -14.45 -11.13 -12.37
CA LYS A 101 -15.82 -11.02 -11.85
C LYS A 101 -15.87 -11.15 -10.33
N ILE A 102 -15.03 -12.01 -9.75
CA ILE A 102 -14.93 -12.17 -8.29
C ILE A 102 -14.43 -10.88 -7.66
N VAL A 103 -13.35 -10.28 -8.19
CA VAL A 103 -12.81 -9.01 -7.71
C VAL A 103 -13.87 -7.92 -7.78
N GLU A 104 -14.57 -7.81 -8.91
CA GLU A 104 -15.64 -6.85 -9.12
C GLU A 104 -16.76 -6.98 -8.08
N GLN A 105 -17.16 -8.20 -7.71
CA GLN A 105 -18.21 -8.46 -6.73
C GLN A 105 -17.82 -8.09 -5.29
N HIS A 106 -16.53 -7.98 -4.98
CA HIS A 106 -16.03 -7.75 -3.62
C HIS A 106 -15.42 -6.36 -3.44
N LEU A 107 -15.68 -5.42 -4.36
CA LEU A 107 -15.15 -4.06 -4.27
C LEU A 107 -15.59 -3.32 -3.00
N THR A 108 -16.76 -3.64 -2.46
CA THR A 108 -17.30 -3.04 -1.24
C THR A 108 -17.00 -3.86 0.02
N ASP A 109 -16.24 -4.96 -0.10
CA ASP A 109 -15.88 -5.81 1.03
C ASP A 109 -14.76 -5.15 1.86
N ASN A 110 -15.19 -4.37 2.84
CA ASN A 110 -14.34 -3.61 3.75
C ASN A 110 -13.88 -4.42 4.96
N GLN A 111 -14.16 -5.73 5.02
CA GLN A 111 -13.68 -6.57 6.12
C GLN A 111 -12.15 -6.57 6.11
N GLU A 112 -11.55 -6.33 7.28
CA GLU A 112 -10.10 -6.36 7.42
C GLU A 112 -9.57 -7.78 7.51
N ILE A 113 -8.43 -8.00 6.87
CA ILE A 113 -7.65 -9.22 6.94
C ILE A 113 -6.22 -8.86 7.33
N SER A 114 -5.75 -9.46 8.43
CA SER A 114 -4.35 -9.46 8.78
C SER A 114 -3.64 -10.55 7.96
N TRP A 115 -2.84 -10.11 6.99
CA TRP A 115 -2.05 -10.99 6.15
C TRP A 115 -0.61 -11.06 6.65
N LEU A 116 -0.10 -12.27 6.84
CA LEU A 116 1.27 -12.54 7.28
C LEU A 116 2.01 -13.33 6.19
N ASN A 117 3.11 -12.75 5.72
CA ASN A 117 4.12 -13.48 4.96
C ASN A 117 5.39 -13.57 5.80
N THR A 118 5.69 -14.77 6.29
CA THR A 118 6.68 -14.99 7.35
C THR A 118 6.34 -14.12 8.56
N ASP A 119 7.16 -13.11 8.87
CA ASP A 119 7.03 -12.25 10.04
C ASP A 119 6.64 -10.81 9.68
N TYR A 120 6.44 -10.54 8.39
CA TYR A 120 5.94 -9.26 7.91
C TYR A 120 4.43 -9.34 7.76
N GLY A 121 3.73 -8.58 8.60
CA GLY A 121 2.28 -8.46 8.59
C GLY A 121 1.80 -7.16 7.98
N ARG A 122 0.65 -7.21 7.31
CA ARG A 122 -0.11 -6.02 6.89
C ARG A 122 -1.59 -6.27 7.13
N ILE A 123 -2.30 -5.25 7.59
CA ILE A 123 -3.76 -5.23 7.60
C ILE A 123 -4.21 -4.58 6.30
N GLN A 124 -5.12 -5.23 5.58
CA GLN A 124 -5.75 -4.68 4.39
C GLN A 124 -7.21 -5.13 4.32
N ARG A 125 -8.03 -4.47 3.50
CA ARG A 125 -9.42 -4.90 3.27
C ARG A 125 -9.44 -6.09 2.32
N ILE A 126 -10.48 -6.92 2.38
CA ILE A 126 -10.66 -8.05 1.46
C ILE A 126 -10.71 -7.59 0.00
N GLY A 127 -11.42 -6.49 -0.30
CA GLY A 127 -11.42 -5.93 -1.66
C GLY A 127 -10.02 -5.54 -2.14
N ASP A 128 -9.22 -4.88 -1.30
CA ASP A 128 -7.82 -4.52 -1.62
C ASP A 128 -6.97 -5.78 -1.86
N PHE A 129 -7.09 -6.77 -0.97
CA PHE A 129 -6.38 -8.04 -1.10
C PHE A 129 -6.70 -8.73 -2.43
N PHE A 130 -7.97 -8.77 -2.82
CA PHE A 130 -8.40 -9.42 -4.06
C PHE A 130 -7.83 -8.72 -5.30
N ILE A 131 -7.87 -7.39 -5.32
CA ILE A 131 -7.30 -6.59 -6.40
C ILE A 131 -5.79 -6.84 -6.51
N ASN A 132 -5.08 -6.75 -5.39
CA ASN A 132 -3.63 -6.89 -5.33
C ASN A 132 -3.17 -8.28 -5.83
N GLU A 133 -3.81 -9.35 -5.36
CA GLU A 133 -3.47 -10.71 -5.79
C GLU A 133 -3.79 -10.94 -7.28
N ALA A 134 -4.90 -10.39 -7.79
CA ALA A 134 -5.26 -10.52 -9.21
C ALA A 134 -4.26 -9.79 -10.13
N ILE A 135 -3.84 -8.57 -9.76
CA ILE A 135 -2.85 -7.79 -10.50
C ILE A 135 -1.47 -8.42 -10.41
N TYR A 136 -0.99 -8.74 -9.20
CA TYR A 136 0.34 -9.30 -8.97
C TYR A 136 0.56 -10.59 -9.79
N ARG A 137 -0.47 -11.44 -9.87
CA ARG A 137 -0.43 -12.71 -10.62
C ARG A 137 -0.75 -12.56 -12.11
N LYS A 138 -1.00 -11.34 -12.59
CA LYS A 138 -1.38 -11.05 -13.99
C LYS A 138 -2.61 -11.84 -14.44
N LEU A 139 -3.61 -11.97 -13.56
CA LEU A 139 -4.85 -12.72 -13.79
C LEU A 139 -5.99 -11.87 -14.36
N ILE A 140 -5.79 -10.56 -14.42
CA ILE A 140 -6.66 -9.62 -15.12
C ILE A 140 -5.83 -8.85 -16.15
N SER A 141 -6.44 -8.49 -17.28
CA SER A 141 -5.79 -7.67 -18.30
C SER A 141 -5.79 -6.18 -17.91
N GLU A 142 -4.96 -5.37 -18.57
CA GLU A 142 -4.97 -3.91 -18.39
C GLU A 142 -6.36 -3.32 -18.66
N LYS A 143 -7.06 -3.77 -19.71
CA LYS A 143 -8.44 -3.35 -20.00
C LYS A 143 -9.41 -3.71 -18.86
N GLN A 144 -9.20 -4.81 -18.16
CA GLN A 144 -9.99 -5.18 -16.98
C GLN A 144 -9.63 -4.31 -15.77
N LYS A 145 -8.34 -4.03 -15.57
CA LYS A 145 -7.84 -3.09 -14.55
C LYS A 145 -8.47 -1.71 -14.74
N GLU A 146 -8.40 -1.13 -15.94
CA GLU A 146 -9.01 0.16 -16.27
C GLU A 146 -10.53 0.18 -15.98
N LYS A 147 -11.25 -0.87 -16.38
CA LYS A 147 -12.69 -1.00 -16.06
C LYS A 147 -12.96 -1.03 -14.57
N LEU A 148 -12.09 -1.70 -13.80
CA LEU A 148 -12.19 -1.74 -12.35
C LEU A 148 -11.97 -0.35 -11.75
N GLN A 149 -10.93 0.36 -12.19
CA GLN A 149 -10.63 1.71 -11.76
C GLN A 149 -11.80 2.67 -12.03
N GLN A 150 -12.43 2.57 -13.21
CA GLN A 150 -13.62 3.37 -13.54
C GLN A 150 -14.82 3.07 -12.64
N LYS A 151 -15.02 1.80 -12.26
CA LYS A 151 -16.08 1.40 -11.33
C LYS A 151 -15.83 1.95 -9.92
N ILE A 152 -14.60 1.83 -9.45
CA ILE A 152 -14.15 2.39 -8.17
C ILE A 152 -14.39 3.90 -8.17
N LEU A 153 -13.90 4.61 -9.19
CA LEU A 153 -14.03 6.06 -9.28
C LEU A 153 -15.49 6.54 -9.36
N SER A 154 -16.39 5.71 -9.88
CA SER A 154 -17.81 6.07 -10.05
C SER A 154 -18.67 5.76 -8.82
N ASN A 155 -18.14 5.11 -7.79
CA ASN A 155 -18.89 4.75 -6.58
C ASN A 155 -18.10 5.12 -5.31
N THR A 156 -18.53 6.18 -4.62
CA THR A 156 -17.88 6.68 -3.41
C THR A 156 -18.00 5.74 -2.20
N ASP A 157 -18.89 4.75 -2.23
CA ASP A 157 -18.99 3.74 -1.16
C ASP A 157 -17.93 2.64 -1.26
N ILE A 158 -17.15 2.61 -2.34
CA ILE A 158 -15.97 1.75 -2.46
C ILE A 158 -14.82 2.43 -1.73
N LEU A 159 -14.56 1.98 -0.50
CA LEU A 159 -13.60 2.58 0.43
C LEU A 159 -12.26 1.84 0.47
N LEU A 160 -11.77 1.39 -0.69
CA LEU A 160 -10.53 0.62 -0.76
C LEU A 160 -9.28 1.51 -0.66
N TYR A 161 -8.18 1.00 -0.11
CA TYR A 161 -6.89 1.68 -0.18
C TYR A 161 -6.39 1.83 -1.62
N TYR A 162 -6.80 0.91 -2.50
CA TYR A 162 -6.57 0.95 -3.94
C TYR A 162 -7.08 2.24 -4.60
N ASN A 163 -8.01 2.97 -3.97
CA ASN A 163 -8.45 4.29 -4.43
C ASN A 163 -7.27 5.25 -4.64
N ASN A 164 -6.21 5.16 -3.82
CA ASN A 164 -5.02 5.99 -3.98
C ASN A 164 -4.34 5.77 -5.34
N ILE A 165 -4.24 4.50 -5.77
CA ILE A 165 -3.70 4.15 -7.08
C ILE A 165 -4.63 4.66 -8.17
N VAL A 166 -5.95 4.47 -8.01
CA VAL A 166 -6.95 4.96 -8.97
C VAL A 166 -6.81 6.46 -9.17
N PHE A 167 -6.77 7.25 -8.10
CA PHE A 167 -6.70 8.71 -8.21
C PHE A 167 -5.42 9.22 -8.88
N ASN A 168 -4.34 8.45 -8.79
CA ASN A 168 -3.04 8.81 -9.37
C ASN A 168 -2.88 8.39 -10.83
N GLU A 169 -3.51 7.29 -11.25
CA GLU A 169 -3.39 6.74 -12.60
C GLU A 169 -4.47 7.27 -13.57
N VAL A 170 -5.61 7.75 -13.06
CA VAL A 170 -6.69 8.23 -13.93
C VAL A 170 -6.29 9.49 -14.71
N GLU A 171 -6.73 9.55 -15.96
CA GLU A 171 -6.48 10.70 -16.83
C GLU A 171 -7.04 12.00 -16.21
N LYS A 172 -6.26 13.07 -16.30
CA LYS A 172 -6.65 14.40 -15.83
C LYS A 172 -7.68 15.01 -16.78
N ASN A 173 -8.97 14.91 -16.43
CA ASN A 173 -10.07 15.54 -17.15
C ASN A 173 -11.20 15.96 -16.20
N GLU A 174 -12.14 16.77 -16.69
CA GLU A 174 -13.21 17.34 -15.85
C GLU A 174 -14.15 16.28 -15.25
N GLN A 175 -14.41 15.19 -15.98
CA GLN A 175 -15.28 14.12 -15.46
C GLN A 175 -14.63 13.39 -14.28
N ASN A 176 -13.34 13.07 -14.40
CA ASN A 176 -12.59 12.43 -13.33
C ASN A 176 -12.39 13.39 -12.14
N TYR A 177 -12.18 14.69 -12.41
CA TYR A 177 -12.15 15.72 -11.37
C TYR A 177 -13.40 15.68 -10.48
N LEU A 178 -14.60 15.73 -11.08
CA LEU A 178 -15.86 15.71 -10.34
C LEU A 178 -16.01 14.45 -9.49
N LYS A 179 -15.61 13.30 -10.03
CA LYS A 179 -15.65 12.03 -9.29
C LYS A 179 -14.68 12.02 -8.11
N ILE A 180 -13.42 12.41 -8.31
CA ILE A 180 -12.42 12.51 -7.23
C ILE A 180 -12.90 13.50 -6.16
N ARG A 181 -13.50 14.62 -6.58
CA ARG A 181 -13.99 15.65 -5.66
C ARG A 181 -15.03 15.12 -4.71
N ARG A 182 -15.93 14.24 -5.17
CA ARG A 182 -16.90 13.55 -4.31
C ARG A 182 -16.21 12.70 -3.24
N PHE A 183 -15.11 12.01 -3.53
CA PHE A 183 -14.35 11.30 -2.48
C PHE A 183 -13.75 12.27 -1.44
N ALA A 184 -13.22 13.41 -1.90
CA ALA A 184 -12.67 14.41 -1.01
C ALA A 184 -13.74 15.02 -0.08
N THR A 185 -14.92 15.34 -0.61
CA THR A 185 -15.96 16.06 0.13
C THR A 185 -16.94 15.15 0.88
N GLU A 186 -17.34 14.02 0.30
CA GLU A 186 -18.33 13.11 0.91
C GLU A 186 -17.68 12.12 1.88
N LYS A 187 -16.44 11.69 1.61
CA LYS A 187 -15.74 10.66 2.39
C LYS A 187 -14.51 11.19 3.13
N ASN A 188 -14.23 12.49 3.08
CA ASN A 188 -13.06 13.14 3.69
C ASN A 188 -11.73 12.45 3.31
N SER A 189 -11.62 11.94 2.07
CA SER A 189 -10.44 11.22 1.62
C SER A 189 -9.25 12.16 1.41
N TYR A 190 -8.20 12.05 2.22
CA TYR A 190 -6.99 12.88 2.10
C TYR A 190 -6.26 12.65 0.77
N SER A 191 -6.20 11.39 0.32
CA SER A 191 -5.60 11.06 -0.97
C SER A 191 -6.39 11.63 -2.15
N ALA A 192 -7.72 11.72 -2.05
CA ALA A 192 -8.52 12.40 -3.06
C ALA A 192 -8.18 13.90 -3.12
N VAL A 193 -7.98 14.57 -1.98
CA VAL A 193 -7.56 16.00 -1.95
C VAL A 193 -6.18 16.18 -2.61
N VAL A 194 -5.23 15.27 -2.34
CA VAL A 194 -3.92 15.28 -3.03
C VAL A 194 -4.07 15.12 -4.54
N ALA A 195 -4.98 14.25 -4.99
CA ALA A 195 -5.24 14.10 -6.42
C ALA A 195 -5.92 15.33 -7.03
N LEU A 196 -6.83 15.99 -6.30
CA LEU A 196 -7.45 17.25 -6.74
C LEU A 196 -6.43 18.37 -6.90
N SER A 197 -5.40 18.45 -6.05
CA SER A 197 -4.42 19.53 -6.14
C SER A 197 -3.64 19.52 -7.47
N LYS A 198 -3.55 18.36 -8.16
CA LYS A 198 -3.01 18.26 -9.53
C LYS A 198 -3.83 19.06 -10.54
N TYR A 199 -5.10 19.37 -10.27
CA TYR A 199 -5.97 20.21 -11.10
C TYR A 199 -5.80 21.71 -10.83
N GLN A 200 -5.24 22.08 -9.66
CA GLN A 200 -4.95 23.47 -9.28
C GLN A 200 -6.18 24.41 -9.32
N LYS A 201 -7.37 23.87 -9.01
CA LYS A 201 -8.59 24.67 -8.97
C LYS A 201 -8.69 25.46 -7.67
N GLN A 202 -9.03 26.74 -7.79
CA GLN A 202 -9.02 27.70 -6.68
C GLN A 202 -10.04 27.32 -5.60
N GLU A 203 -11.19 26.76 -5.99
CA GLU A 203 -12.24 26.31 -5.10
C GLU A 203 -11.83 25.14 -4.18
N ASP A 204 -10.75 24.43 -4.50
CA ASP A 204 -10.28 23.29 -3.69
C ASP A 204 -9.23 23.70 -2.65
N LYS A 205 -8.80 24.97 -2.63
CA LYS A 205 -7.85 25.49 -1.63
C LYS A 205 -8.29 25.24 -0.20
N ILE A 206 -9.59 25.40 0.07
CA ILE A 206 -10.17 25.19 1.40
C ILE A 206 -9.99 23.74 1.90
N LEU A 207 -9.98 22.77 0.98
CA LEU A 207 -9.72 21.36 1.31
C LEU A 207 -8.25 21.15 1.69
N ILE A 208 -7.33 21.84 1.00
CA ILE A 208 -5.90 21.78 1.27
C ILE A 208 -5.57 22.47 2.60
N GLU A 209 -6.15 23.64 2.87
CA GLU A 209 -6.00 24.37 4.14
C GLU A 209 -6.48 23.53 5.33
N LYS A 210 -7.60 22.82 5.19
CA LYS A 210 -8.10 21.89 6.21
C LYS A 210 -7.08 20.79 6.54
N LEU A 211 -6.37 20.26 5.54
CA LEU A 211 -5.32 19.27 5.77
C LEU A 211 -4.09 19.87 6.46
N LEU A 212 -3.65 21.05 5.99
CA LEU A 212 -2.49 21.76 6.55
C LEU A 212 -2.71 22.22 8.00
N ALA A 213 -3.96 22.53 8.37
CA ALA A 213 -4.31 22.96 9.72
C ALA A 213 -4.32 21.82 10.76
N ASN A 214 -4.32 20.55 10.34
CA ASN A 214 -4.38 19.39 11.25
C ASN A 214 -3.08 18.58 11.18
N GLU A 215 -2.39 18.44 12.32
CA GLU A 215 -1.10 17.76 12.42
C GLU A 215 -1.09 16.32 11.89
N GLU A 216 -2.21 15.58 12.05
CA GLU A 216 -2.36 14.19 11.60
C GLU A 216 -2.45 14.06 10.07
N SER A 217 -2.86 15.13 9.38
CA SER A 217 -3.06 15.15 7.92
C SER A 217 -2.17 16.16 7.19
N GLU A 218 -1.34 16.90 7.93
CA GLU A 218 -0.52 18.00 7.42
C GLU A 218 0.46 17.51 6.32
N ASP A 219 0.92 16.25 6.39
CA ASP A 219 1.78 15.67 5.36
C ASP A 219 1.06 15.51 4.00
N PHE A 220 -0.23 15.15 4.00
CA PHE A 220 -1.08 15.20 2.81
C PHE A 220 -1.27 16.64 2.33
N GLY A 221 -1.45 17.59 3.25
CA GLY A 221 -1.49 19.01 2.93
C GLY A 221 -0.24 19.48 2.17
N PHE A 222 0.95 19.16 2.68
CA PHE A 222 2.20 19.49 1.99
C PHE A 222 2.34 18.77 0.63
N ARG A 223 1.88 17.52 0.51
CA ARG A 223 1.79 16.85 -0.81
C ARG A 223 0.89 17.61 -1.78
N CYS A 224 -0.19 18.22 -1.30
CA CYS A 224 -1.05 19.05 -2.14
C CYS A 224 -0.29 20.29 -2.66
N VAL A 225 0.42 20.99 -1.77
CA VAL A 225 1.21 22.20 -2.08
C VAL A 225 2.30 21.92 -3.13
N ILE A 226 2.90 20.72 -3.13
CA ILE A 226 3.86 20.32 -4.16
C ILE A 226 3.27 20.47 -5.58
N TYR A 227 1.99 20.10 -5.76
CA TYR A 227 1.31 20.19 -7.06
C TYR A 227 0.63 21.53 -7.30
N PHE A 228 0.25 22.23 -6.23
CA PHE A 228 -0.46 23.50 -6.28
C PHE A 228 0.19 24.52 -5.33
N PRO A 229 1.38 25.05 -5.66
CA PRO A 229 2.02 26.07 -4.85
C PRO A 229 1.24 27.38 -4.96
N ASP A 230 0.68 27.84 -3.85
CA ASP A 230 -0.12 29.06 -3.78
C ASP A 230 0.20 29.84 -2.50
N SER A 231 0.28 31.17 -2.59
CA SER A 231 0.70 32.01 -1.47
C SER A 231 -0.18 31.87 -0.22
N THR A 232 -1.44 31.45 -0.37
CA THR A 232 -2.35 31.15 0.76
C THR A 232 -1.81 30.05 1.67
N PHE A 233 -0.95 29.14 1.18
CA PHE A 233 -0.40 28.03 1.96
C PHE A 233 0.92 28.37 2.69
N ILE A 234 1.52 29.53 2.40
CA ILE A 234 2.79 29.97 3.01
C ILE A 234 2.73 30.04 4.55
N PRO A 235 1.66 30.53 5.20
CA PRO A 235 1.58 30.57 6.66
C PRO A 235 1.78 29.20 7.32
N TYR A 236 1.29 28.12 6.71
CA TYR A 236 1.46 26.75 7.22
C TYR A 236 2.91 26.25 7.09
N LEU A 237 3.59 26.62 6.00
CA LEU A 237 5.02 26.32 5.83
C LEU A 237 5.86 27.09 6.87
N ASN A 238 5.54 28.35 7.11
CA ASN A 238 6.22 29.15 8.14
C ASN A 238 5.96 28.59 9.55
N ALA A 239 4.75 28.10 9.85
CA ALA A 239 4.47 27.44 11.12
C ALA A 239 5.31 26.15 11.30
N LEU A 240 5.58 25.42 10.23
CA LEU A 240 6.53 24.29 10.27
C LEU A 240 7.96 24.76 10.51
N TYR A 241 8.40 25.83 9.83
CA TYR A 241 9.72 26.42 10.02
C TYR A 241 10.01 26.73 11.50
N GLU A 242 9.10 27.44 12.19
CA GLU A 242 9.28 27.81 13.60
C GLU A 242 9.53 26.57 14.47
N LYS A 243 8.79 25.50 14.21
CA LYS A 243 8.96 24.23 14.93
C LYS A 243 10.28 23.51 14.59
N VAL A 244 10.87 23.76 13.41
CA VAL A 244 12.13 23.14 12.95
C VAL A 244 13.33 23.83 13.62
N ILE A 245 13.28 25.16 13.73
CA ILE A 245 14.35 25.97 14.31
C ILE A 245 14.29 26.05 15.86
N ASP A 246 13.19 25.60 16.47
CA ASP A 246 13.06 25.54 17.93
C ASP A 246 14.14 24.66 18.57
N LYS A 247 15.08 25.32 19.26
CA LYS A 247 16.22 24.71 19.96
C LYS A 247 15.79 23.93 21.22
N ASN A 248 14.62 24.22 21.79
CA ASN A 248 14.13 23.58 23.01
C ASN A 248 13.42 22.25 22.71
N ARG A 249 13.14 21.96 21.44
CA ARG A 249 12.40 20.77 21.05
C ARG A 249 13.28 19.52 21.08
N LYS A 250 13.06 18.66 22.08
CA LYS A 250 13.82 17.42 22.30
C LYS A 250 13.55 16.32 21.25
N ALA A 251 12.32 16.22 20.76
CA ALA A 251 11.96 15.27 19.70
C ALA A 251 12.09 15.93 18.33
N GLY A 252 12.92 15.36 17.45
CA GLY A 252 12.99 15.78 16.06
C GLY A 252 11.66 15.51 15.33
N PHE A 253 11.41 16.24 14.25
CA PHE A 253 10.33 15.88 13.33
C PHE A 253 10.63 14.56 12.63
N GLY A 254 9.57 13.82 12.31
CA GLY A 254 9.68 12.64 11.44
C GLY A 254 10.37 13.01 10.11
N PRO A 255 11.49 12.37 9.75
CA PRO A 255 12.26 12.65 8.53
C PRO A 255 11.40 12.68 7.25
N HIS A 256 10.38 11.81 7.17
CA HIS A 256 9.45 11.75 6.05
C HIS A 256 8.66 13.05 5.84
N LYS A 257 8.11 13.63 6.91
CA LYS A 257 7.28 14.85 6.85
C LYS A 257 8.10 16.05 6.41
N LEU A 258 9.31 16.21 6.94
CA LEU A 258 10.23 17.30 6.54
C LEU A 258 10.63 17.20 5.06
N ARG A 259 10.92 15.99 4.58
CA ARG A 259 11.24 15.78 3.15
C ARG A 259 10.11 16.23 2.24
N ILE A 260 8.85 15.95 2.60
CA ILE A 260 7.68 16.39 1.82
C ILE A 260 7.53 17.91 1.91
N ALA A 261 7.62 18.50 3.10
CA ALA A 261 7.48 19.94 3.26
C ALA A 261 8.56 20.72 2.49
N TYR A 262 9.81 20.24 2.43
CA TYR A 262 10.86 20.92 1.68
C TYR A 262 10.65 20.81 0.17
N LYS A 263 10.11 19.69 -0.32
CA LYS A 263 9.62 19.61 -1.70
C LYS A 263 8.50 20.63 -1.94
N ALA A 264 7.58 20.81 -1.00
CA ALA A 264 6.51 21.80 -1.09
C ALA A 264 7.07 23.24 -1.17
N VAL A 265 8.03 23.60 -0.31
CA VAL A 265 8.72 24.91 -0.38
C VAL A 265 9.45 25.08 -1.71
N ALA A 266 10.22 24.08 -2.15
CA ALA A 266 10.97 24.14 -3.41
C ALA A 266 10.06 24.30 -4.63
N SER A 267 8.84 23.76 -4.60
CA SER A 267 7.89 23.83 -5.72
C SER A 267 7.46 25.25 -6.11
N TYR A 268 7.56 26.23 -5.19
CA TYR A 268 7.28 27.65 -5.48
C TYR A 268 8.31 28.29 -6.41
N LYS A 269 9.55 27.77 -6.45
CA LYS A 269 10.62 28.22 -7.36
C LYS A 269 10.82 29.74 -7.41
N ASN A 270 10.74 30.40 -6.26
CA ASN A 270 10.79 31.85 -6.15
C ASN A 270 11.59 32.29 -4.91
N GLN A 271 11.64 33.60 -4.66
CA GLN A 271 12.42 34.16 -3.57
C GLN A 271 11.96 33.69 -2.18
N PHE A 272 10.67 33.39 -2.00
CA PHE A 272 10.17 32.81 -0.76
C PHE A 272 10.89 31.49 -0.46
N SER A 273 10.99 30.58 -1.44
CA SER A 273 11.68 29.29 -1.26
C SER A 273 13.14 29.47 -0.85
N VAL A 274 13.85 30.38 -1.52
CA VAL A 274 15.27 30.67 -1.24
C VAL A 274 15.45 31.22 0.16
N ASN A 275 14.64 32.21 0.54
CA ASN A 275 14.69 32.82 1.86
C ASN A 275 14.36 31.79 2.96
N TYR A 276 13.32 30.98 2.75
CA TYR A 276 12.92 29.92 3.67
C TYR A 276 14.08 28.97 3.96
N PHE A 277 14.76 28.45 2.91
CA PHE A 277 15.87 27.53 3.10
C PHE A 277 17.11 28.18 3.71
N ASN A 278 17.48 29.40 3.29
CA ASN A 278 18.58 30.13 3.91
C ASN A 278 18.32 30.36 5.41
N ASN A 279 17.10 30.72 5.78
CA ASN A 279 16.72 30.91 7.18
C ASN A 279 16.82 29.61 7.98
N ILE A 280 16.50 28.46 7.40
CA ILE A 280 16.70 27.16 8.05
C ILE A 280 18.19 26.90 8.29
N LEU A 281 19.01 27.05 7.25
CA LEU A 281 20.46 26.81 7.35
C LEU A 281 21.13 27.73 8.37
N GLN A 282 20.67 28.97 8.50
CA GLN A 282 21.22 29.93 9.46
C GLN A 282 20.81 29.65 10.91
N ASN A 283 19.61 29.12 11.13
CA ASN A 283 19.00 29.08 12.47
C ASN A 283 18.82 27.66 13.05
N CYS A 284 18.93 26.61 12.23
CA CYS A 284 18.74 25.25 12.73
C CYS A 284 19.87 24.83 13.68
N PRO A 285 19.58 23.99 14.69
CA PRO A 285 20.61 23.44 15.57
C PRO A 285 21.71 22.68 14.80
N SER A 286 22.97 22.77 15.27
CA SER A 286 24.13 22.21 14.56
C SER A 286 24.03 20.69 14.38
N GLU A 287 23.44 19.99 15.35
CA GLU A 287 23.20 18.55 15.31
C GLU A 287 22.17 18.13 14.25
N ARG A 288 21.38 19.07 13.72
CA ARG A 288 20.39 18.82 12.65
C ARG A 288 20.82 19.38 11.30
N TYR A 289 21.90 20.17 11.25
CA TYR A 289 22.30 20.92 10.06
C TYR A 289 22.51 20.01 8.83
N ALA A 290 23.24 18.90 8.99
CA ALA A 290 23.50 17.96 7.90
C ALA A 290 22.23 17.36 7.32
N GLN A 291 21.27 16.98 8.17
CA GLN A 291 19.95 16.51 7.75
C GLN A 291 19.18 17.60 6.98
N GLN A 292 19.23 18.86 7.44
CA GLN A 292 18.56 19.97 6.73
C GLN A 292 19.16 20.19 5.35
N CYS A 293 20.49 20.27 5.23
CA CYS A 293 21.19 20.37 3.96
C CYS A 293 20.73 19.28 2.98
N LYS A 294 20.66 18.03 3.45
CA LYS A 294 20.23 16.89 2.64
C LYS A 294 18.80 17.02 2.15
N PHE A 295 17.85 17.37 3.02
CA PHE A 295 16.45 17.52 2.62
C PHE A 295 16.24 18.68 1.67
N ILE A 296 16.94 19.80 1.88
CA ILE A 296 16.91 20.97 1.00
C ILE A 296 17.43 20.56 -0.38
N TRP A 297 18.60 19.92 -0.42
CA TRP A 297 19.23 19.44 -1.65
C TRP A 297 18.30 18.52 -2.47
N PHE A 298 17.67 17.54 -1.81
CA PHE A 298 16.68 16.69 -2.49
C PHE A 298 15.47 17.49 -2.99
N GLY A 299 14.95 18.43 -2.20
CA GLY A 299 13.80 19.24 -2.58
C GLY A 299 14.06 20.06 -3.84
N ILE A 300 15.15 20.82 -3.88
CA ILE A 300 15.49 21.71 -5.00
C ILE A 300 15.89 20.95 -6.26
N ARG A 301 16.43 19.74 -6.15
CA ARG A 301 16.75 18.90 -7.32
C ARG A 301 15.54 18.23 -7.96
N ILE A 302 14.46 18.03 -7.19
CA ILE A 302 13.18 17.61 -7.77
C ILE A 302 12.52 18.77 -8.55
N PHE A 303 12.76 20.02 -8.13
CA PHE A 303 12.24 21.23 -8.77
C PHE A 303 13.38 22.13 -9.28
N PRO A 304 14.15 21.69 -10.30
CA PRO A 304 15.30 22.43 -10.77
C PRO A 304 14.88 23.82 -11.26
N CYS A 305 15.54 24.85 -10.71
CA CYS A 305 15.30 26.25 -11.06
C CYS A 305 16.59 27.06 -10.86
N PRO A 306 16.95 27.99 -11.77
CA PRO A 306 18.16 28.80 -11.65
C PRO A 306 18.28 29.56 -10.31
N ILE A 307 17.15 29.92 -9.71
CA ILE A 307 17.13 30.63 -8.42
C ILE A 307 17.75 29.81 -7.27
N PHE A 308 17.82 28.48 -7.41
CA PHE A 308 18.40 27.59 -6.42
C PHE A 308 19.90 27.32 -6.63
N LYS A 309 20.55 27.89 -7.65
CA LYS A 309 21.95 27.57 -7.99
C LYS A 309 22.91 27.77 -6.81
N GLU A 310 22.83 28.92 -6.15
CA GLU A 310 23.68 29.21 -4.99
C GLU A 310 23.37 28.28 -3.81
N LEU A 311 22.09 27.97 -3.59
CA LEU A 311 21.66 27.08 -2.54
C LEU A 311 22.15 25.65 -2.78
N ASP A 312 22.05 25.13 -4.01
CA ASP A 312 22.54 23.80 -4.40
C ASP A 312 24.04 23.67 -4.09
N SER A 313 24.85 24.64 -4.52
CA SER A 313 26.29 24.65 -4.22
C SER A 313 26.59 24.69 -2.71
N LYS A 314 25.78 25.37 -1.90
CA LYS A 314 25.97 25.42 -0.44
C LYS A 314 25.69 24.10 0.26
N VAL A 315 24.69 23.35 -0.20
CA VAL A 315 24.21 22.15 0.52
C VAL A 315 24.72 20.82 -0.06
N GLU A 316 25.17 20.80 -1.32
CA GLU A 316 25.52 19.58 -2.06
C GLU A 316 26.62 18.75 -1.38
N ASP A 317 27.73 19.38 -0.99
CA ASP A 317 28.88 18.67 -0.40
C ASP A 317 28.53 17.98 0.91
N ILE A 318 27.64 18.58 1.69
CA ILE A 318 27.16 18.03 2.97
C ILE A 318 26.14 16.92 2.71
N ALA A 319 25.21 17.16 1.79
CA ALA A 319 24.18 16.20 1.43
C ALA A 319 24.76 14.88 0.88
N LYS A 320 25.85 14.94 0.11
CA LYS A 320 26.53 13.75 -0.45
C LYS A 320 27.29 12.92 0.59
N LYS A 321 27.76 13.53 1.68
CA LYS A 321 28.53 12.84 2.73
C LYS A 321 27.66 12.04 3.70
N GLU A 322 26.38 12.38 3.82
CA GLU A 322 25.42 11.68 4.65
C GLU A 322 24.80 10.48 3.90
N THR A 323 25.30 9.27 4.16
CA THR A 323 24.60 8.04 3.78
C THR A 323 23.45 7.78 4.76
N LEU A 324 22.20 7.97 4.31
CA LEU A 324 21.06 7.27 4.92
C LEU A 324 20.89 5.97 4.13
N PRO A 325 20.40 4.89 4.75
CA PRO A 325 19.94 3.74 3.98
C PRO A 325 18.99 4.25 2.89
N LEU A 326 19.36 4.01 1.63
CA LEU A 326 18.52 4.31 0.48
C LEU A 326 17.25 3.47 0.62
N GLU A 327 16.21 4.02 1.24
CA GLU A 327 14.85 3.58 0.95
C GLU A 327 14.59 3.95 -0.51
N ASN A 328 14.89 2.98 -1.39
CA ASN A 328 14.52 2.84 -2.79
C ASN A 328 14.23 4.17 -3.53
N GLU A 329 15.17 4.59 -4.37
CA GLU A 329 14.95 5.65 -5.38
C GLU A 329 13.73 5.38 -6.29
N HIS A 330 13.22 4.15 -6.33
CA HIS A 330 11.97 3.82 -7.00
C HIS A 330 10.69 4.37 -6.32
N ALA A 331 10.73 4.74 -5.04
CA ALA A 331 9.61 5.41 -4.36
C ALA A 331 9.62 6.94 -4.53
N LEU A 332 10.57 7.48 -5.32
CA LEU A 332 10.75 8.92 -5.57
C LEU A 332 10.18 9.39 -6.91
N LYS A 333 9.68 8.49 -7.75
CA LYS A 333 8.62 8.88 -8.67
C LYS A 333 7.40 9.11 -7.80
N VAL A 334 6.80 10.29 -7.95
CA VAL A 334 5.60 10.64 -7.22
C VAL A 334 4.50 9.71 -7.72
N ASP A 335 4.32 8.59 -7.04
CA ASP A 335 3.11 7.78 -7.08
C ASP A 335 2.10 8.42 -6.13
#